data_AF-A0A4Q4KFZ1-F1
#
_entry.id   AF-A0A4Q4KFZ1-F1
#
_cell.length_a   1.000
_cell.length_b   1.000
_cell.length_c   1.000
_cell.angle_alpha   90.00
_cell.angle_beta   90.00
_cell.angle_gamma   90.00
#
_symmetry.space_group_name_H-M   'P 1'
#
loop_
_entity.id
_entity.type
_entity.pdbx_description
1 polymer ?
#
loop_
_entity_poly.entity_id
_entity_poly.type
_entity_poly.pdbx_seq_one_letter_code
_entity_poly.pdbx_strand_id
1 'polypeptide(L)'
;MKKPIGEIKPEDAVPLLIKIKKLILGKQKPDGFTRLMFSFSLFSWFLLTIWNAVSYFVLLTSDIIKENKGFSVADVIIKNGQNLGFNGEEFLVSITTFYFNSLFVWLFILVGLVLMYRKKTIYTFIVLGGLAFHFIYMFIVLGFQYFIEDVSFFDKILYAVLTVVTLIHSFLMKKEKIITN
;
A
#
# COMPACT_ATOMS: atom_id res chain seq x y z
N MET A 1 11.66 19.89 29.61
CA MET A 1 12.81 20.59 28.99
C MET A 1 13.14 19.91 27.67
N LYS A 2 13.07 20.62 26.53
CA LYS A 2 13.53 20.11 25.23
C LYS A 2 15.06 20.18 25.22
N LYS A 3 15.74 19.04 25.06
CA LYS A 3 17.21 19.00 24.90
C LYS A 3 17.62 19.51 23.52
N PRO A 4 18.76 20.21 23.39
CA PRO A 4 19.27 20.69 22.11
C PRO A 4 19.60 19.52 21.16
N ILE A 5 19.38 19.72 19.87
CA ILE A 5 19.39 18.68 18.81
C ILE A 5 20.78 18.01 18.67
N GLY A 6 21.85 18.60 19.21
CA GLY A 6 23.22 18.05 19.18
C GLY A 6 23.55 17.00 20.26
N GLU A 7 22.65 16.74 21.23
CA GLU A 7 22.91 15.83 22.37
C GLU A 7 22.11 14.51 22.33
N ILE A 8 21.60 14.11 21.17
CA ILE A 8 20.81 12.88 21.06
C ILE A 8 21.77 11.68 21.12
N LYS A 9 21.85 11.02 22.28
CA LYS A 9 22.65 9.79 22.45
C LYS A 9 21.90 8.60 21.84
N PRO A 10 22.58 7.55 21.35
CA PRO A 10 21.93 6.33 20.84
C PRO A 10 20.94 5.70 21.84
N GLU A 11 21.22 5.90 23.13
CA GLU A 11 20.40 5.50 24.28
C GLU A 11 18.98 6.12 24.26
N ASP A 12 18.85 7.34 23.72
CA ASP A 12 17.57 8.09 23.63
C ASP A 12 16.69 7.62 22.45
N ALA A 13 17.24 6.88 21.48
CA ALA A 13 16.49 6.28 20.38
C ALA A 13 15.65 5.08 20.85
N VAL A 14 16.11 4.36 21.88
CA VAL A 14 15.43 3.19 22.45
C VAL A 14 14.03 3.55 23.01
N PRO A 15 13.85 4.62 23.81
CA PRO A 15 12.54 5.12 24.23
C PRO A 15 11.61 5.49 23.07
N LEU A 16 12.14 6.07 21.99
CA LEU A 16 11.36 6.48 20.82
C LEU A 16 10.81 5.27 20.07
N LEU A 17 11.65 4.26 19.81
CA LEU A 17 11.24 3.00 19.19
C LEU A 17 10.18 2.27 20.03
N ILE A 18 10.31 2.27 21.35
CA ILE A 18 9.32 1.67 22.25
C ILE A 18 7.98 2.43 22.18
N LYS A 19 8.01 3.77 22.11
CA LYS A 19 6.80 4.59 21.95
C LYS A 19 6.11 4.34 20.60
N ILE A 20 6.87 4.30 19.50
CA ILE A 20 6.34 3.99 18.16
C ILE A 20 5.76 2.58 18.13
N LYS A 21 6.47 1.59 18.69
CA LYS A 21 5.98 0.22 18.81
C LYS A 21 4.65 0.15 19.58
N LYS A 22 4.53 0.84 20.72
CA LYS A 22 3.27 0.90 21.48
C LYS A 22 2.19 1.65 20.71
N LEU A 23 2.54 2.70 19.96
CA LEU A 23 1.65 3.48 19.11
C LEU A 23 1.14 2.70 17.89
N ILE A 24 1.88 1.72 17.40
CA ILE A 24 1.47 0.88 16.27
C ILE A 24 0.85 -0.42 16.79
N LEU A 25 1.60 -1.25 17.51
CA LEU A 25 1.18 -2.59 17.93
C LEU A 25 0.27 -2.60 19.16
N GLY A 26 0.15 -1.48 19.88
CA GLY A 26 -0.63 -1.41 21.13
C GLY A 26 0.13 -1.99 22.32
N LYS A 27 -0.57 -2.09 23.46
CA LYS A 27 0.01 -2.58 24.73
C LYS A 27 -0.05 -4.11 24.85
N GLN A 28 -1.04 -4.74 24.23
CA GLN A 28 -1.29 -6.18 24.29
C GLN A 28 -1.07 -6.81 22.92
N LYS A 29 -0.45 -7.98 22.90
CA LYS A 29 -0.28 -8.76 21.68
C LYS A 29 -1.60 -9.47 21.36
N PRO A 30 -2.10 -9.41 20.11
CA PRO A 30 -3.29 -10.15 19.72
C PRO A 30 -2.97 -11.65 19.62
N ASP A 31 -4.02 -12.46 19.48
CA ASP A 31 -3.93 -13.91 19.37
C ASP A 31 -3.09 -14.37 18.14
N GLY A 32 -2.71 -15.65 18.12
CA GLY A 32 -1.88 -16.22 17.06
C GLY A 32 -2.50 -16.08 15.66
N PHE A 33 -3.81 -16.23 15.56
CA PHE A 33 -4.52 -16.14 14.30
C PHE A 33 -4.52 -14.71 13.76
N THR A 34 -4.86 -13.71 14.59
CA THR A 34 -4.77 -12.29 14.23
C THR A 34 -3.36 -11.91 13.75
N ARG A 35 -2.31 -12.41 14.43
CA ARG A 35 -0.92 -12.15 14.02
C ARG A 35 -0.59 -12.76 12.67
N LEU A 36 -1.05 -13.98 12.40
CA LEU A 36 -0.83 -14.65 11.13
C LEU A 36 -1.51 -13.89 9.99
N MET A 37 -2.80 -13.57 10.16
CA MET A 37 -3.56 -12.80 9.17
C MET A 37 -2.92 -11.43 8.92
N PHE A 38 -2.57 -10.70 10.00
CA PHE A 38 -1.85 -9.43 9.87
C PHE A 38 -0.51 -9.57 9.14
N SER A 39 0.25 -10.64 9.36
CA SER A 39 1.54 -10.83 8.70
C SER A 39 1.40 -11.04 7.19
N PHE A 40 0.43 -11.86 6.76
CA PHE A 40 0.11 -12.01 5.34
C PHE A 40 -0.35 -10.68 4.73
N SER A 41 -1.24 -9.96 5.41
CA SER A 41 -1.71 -8.67 4.93
C SER A 41 -0.59 -7.63 4.84
N LEU A 42 0.28 -7.55 5.85
CA LEU A 42 1.40 -6.63 5.87
C LEU A 42 2.42 -6.95 4.77
N PHE A 43 2.66 -8.24 4.51
CA PHE A 43 3.54 -8.67 3.43
C PHE A 43 2.98 -8.29 2.05
N SER A 44 1.71 -8.57 1.77
CA SER A 44 1.06 -8.16 0.52
C SER A 44 1.04 -6.64 0.36
N TRP A 45 0.69 -5.92 1.43
CA TRP A 45 0.72 -4.45 1.44
C TRP A 45 2.12 -3.90 1.15
N PHE A 46 3.15 -4.48 1.75
CA PHE A 46 4.53 -4.03 1.57
C PHE A 46 4.98 -4.17 0.12
N LEU A 47 4.73 -5.33 -0.50
CA LEU A 47 5.06 -5.57 -1.89
C LEU A 47 4.32 -4.61 -2.83
N LEU A 48 3.01 -4.43 -2.65
CA LEU A 48 2.21 -3.52 -3.47
C LEU A 48 2.64 -2.07 -3.29
N THR A 49 2.97 -1.66 -2.07
CA THR A 49 3.44 -0.29 -1.77
C THR A 49 4.80 -0.03 -2.41
N ILE A 50 5.74 -0.98 -2.29
CA ILE A 50 7.05 -0.88 -2.94
C ILE A 50 6.90 -0.83 -4.45
N TRP A 51 6.05 -1.67 -5.02
CA TRP A 51 5.81 -1.66 -6.46
C TRP A 51 5.36 -0.28 -6.94
N ASN A 52 4.35 0.32 -6.28
CA ASN A 52 3.88 1.67 -6.62
C ASN A 52 4.96 2.74 -6.41
N ALA A 53 5.76 2.63 -5.35
CA ALA A 53 6.86 3.57 -5.08
C ALA A 53 7.94 3.47 -6.16
N VAL A 54 8.42 2.26 -6.47
CA VAL A 54 9.43 2.03 -7.49
C VAL A 54 8.94 2.52 -8.86
N SER A 55 7.71 2.22 -9.24
CA SER A 55 7.13 2.70 -10.50
C SER A 55 7.11 4.23 -10.57
N TYR A 56 6.69 4.90 -9.48
CA TYR A 56 6.71 6.36 -9.42
C TYR A 56 8.14 6.93 -9.55
N PHE A 57 9.11 6.36 -8.81
CA PHE A 57 10.50 6.79 -8.86
C PHE A 57 11.13 6.59 -10.24
N VAL A 58 10.82 5.47 -10.89
CA VAL A 58 11.29 5.18 -12.26
C VAL A 58 10.78 6.23 -13.25
N LEU A 59 9.51 6.64 -13.14
CA LEU A 59 8.95 7.69 -13.98
C LEU A 59 9.60 9.06 -13.71
N LEU A 60 9.79 9.41 -12.43
CA LEU A 60 10.42 10.67 -12.03
C LEU A 60 11.87 10.79 -12.50
N THR A 61 12.57 9.66 -12.59
CA THR A 61 13.99 9.58 -13.00
C THR A 61 14.17 9.16 -14.46
N SER A 62 13.11 9.20 -15.28
CA SER A 62 13.13 8.74 -16.68
C SER A 62 14.27 9.37 -17.49
N ASP A 63 14.54 10.67 -17.32
CA ASP A 63 15.61 11.37 -18.05
C ASP A 63 17.02 10.87 -17.67
N ILE A 64 17.25 10.63 -16.37
CA ILE A 64 18.51 10.08 -15.85
C ILE A 64 18.71 8.67 -16.41
N ILE A 65 17.65 7.86 -16.45
CA ILE A 65 17.70 6.51 -17.03
C ILE A 65 18.04 6.59 -18.51
N LYS A 66 17.43 7.53 -19.25
CA LYS A 66 17.71 7.74 -20.68
C LYS A 66 19.17 8.09 -20.93
N GLU A 67 19.73 9.00 -20.14
CA GLU A 67 21.13 9.41 -20.24
C GLU A 67 22.10 8.24 -19.97
N ASN A 68 21.80 7.40 -18.96
CA ASN A 68 22.72 6.35 -18.52
C ASN A 68 22.52 4.99 -19.21
N LYS A 69 21.31 4.70 -19.71
CA LYS A 69 20.94 3.40 -20.29
C LYS A 69 20.61 3.48 -21.78
N GLY A 70 20.49 4.67 -22.34
CA GLY A 70 20.24 4.88 -23.77
C GLY A 70 18.81 4.57 -24.22
N PHE A 71 17.87 4.35 -23.30
CA PHE A 71 16.45 4.16 -23.63
C PHE A 71 15.55 5.04 -22.77
N SER A 72 14.47 5.56 -23.37
CA SER A 72 13.50 6.41 -22.70
C SER A 72 12.40 5.56 -22.06
N VAL A 73 12.27 5.61 -20.73
CA VAL A 73 11.16 4.97 -20.02
C VAL A 73 9.84 5.64 -20.41
N ALA A 74 9.83 6.97 -20.50
CA ALA A 74 8.68 7.74 -20.95
C ALA A 74 8.16 7.24 -22.31
N ASP A 75 9.03 7.02 -23.30
CA ASP A 75 8.62 6.57 -24.64
C ASP A 75 7.98 5.17 -24.60
N VAL A 76 8.48 4.29 -23.73
CA VAL A 76 7.90 2.95 -23.52
C VAL A 76 6.49 3.07 -22.95
N ILE A 77 6.30 3.93 -21.95
CA ILE A 77 5.00 4.14 -21.30
C ILE A 77 4.00 4.82 -22.24
N ILE A 78 4.44 5.81 -23.02
CA ILE A 78 3.63 6.47 -24.06
C ILE A 78 3.15 5.43 -25.08
N LYS A 79 4.06 4.58 -25.56
CA LYS A 79 3.72 3.51 -26.51
C LYS A 79 2.74 2.51 -25.91
N ASN A 80 2.91 2.13 -24.64
CA ASN A 80 1.97 1.23 -23.96
C ASN A 80 0.58 1.89 -23.82
N GLY A 81 0.53 3.17 -23.45
CA GLY A 81 -0.72 3.94 -23.42
C GLY A 81 -1.43 3.94 -24.77
N GLN A 82 -0.70 4.11 -25.87
CA GLN A 82 -1.24 4.03 -27.23
C GLN A 82 -1.78 2.64 -27.57
N ASN A 83 -1.09 1.56 -27.17
CA ASN A 83 -1.56 0.19 -27.36
C ASN A 83 -2.87 -0.08 -26.59
N LEU A 84 -3.05 0.58 -25.44
CA LEU A 84 -4.26 0.53 -24.63
C LEU A 84 -5.39 1.43 -25.16
N GLY A 85 -5.15 2.18 -26.24
CA GLY A 85 -6.14 3.08 -26.87
C GLY A 85 -6.19 4.50 -26.30
N PHE A 86 -5.21 4.89 -25.47
CA PHE A 86 -5.10 6.24 -24.93
C PHE A 86 -4.23 7.14 -25.79
N ASN A 87 -4.36 8.46 -25.58
CA ASN A 87 -3.30 9.38 -25.96
C ASN A 87 -2.08 9.11 -25.06
N GLY A 88 -0.95 8.73 -25.65
CA GLY A 88 0.21 8.27 -24.89
C GLY A 88 0.81 9.30 -23.93
N GLU A 89 0.82 10.59 -24.30
CA GLU A 89 1.32 11.67 -23.42
C GLU A 89 0.38 11.89 -22.24
N GLU A 90 -0.93 11.91 -22.48
CA GLU A 90 -1.94 12.01 -21.43
C GLU A 90 -1.90 10.79 -20.50
N PHE A 91 -1.65 9.60 -21.05
CA PHE A 91 -1.47 8.38 -20.28
C PHE A 91 -0.23 8.46 -19.39
N LEU A 92 0.90 8.96 -19.89
CA LEU A 92 2.12 9.15 -19.10
C LEU A 92 1.88 10.09 -17.91
N VAL A 93 1.17 11.20 -18.11
CA VAL A 93 0.79 12.11 -17.02
C VAL A 93 -0.15 11.43 -16.03
N SER A 94 -1.14 10.69 -16.53
CA SER A 94 -2.15 10.01 -15.74
C SER A 94 -1.55 8.89 -14.88
N ILE A 95 -0.67 8.06 -15.44
CA ILE A 95 -0.01 6.97 -14.71
C ILE A 95 0.99 7.47 -13.68
N THR A 96 1.70 8.56 -13.99
CA THR A 96 2.59 9.22 -13.02
C THR A 96 1.80 9.76 -11.83
N THR A 97 0.68 10.44 -12.12
CA THR A 97 -0.22 10.98 -11.09
C THR A 97 -0.87 9.87 -10.28
N PHE A 98 -1.27 8.77 -10.95
CA PHE A 98 -1.83 7.60 -10.30
C PHE A 98 -0.86 7.02 -9.27
N TYR A 99 0.37 6.70 -9.67
CA TYR A 99 1.34 6.10 -8.75
C TYR A 99 1.67 7.03 -7.56
N PHE A 100 1.79 8.33 -7.79
CA PHE A 100 1.97 9.31 -6.71
C PHE A 100 0.81 9.27 -5.71
N ASN A 101 -0.43 9.37 -6.20
CA ASN A 101 -1.60 9.37 -5.35
C ASN A 101 -1.82 8.02 -4.64
N SER A 102 -1.49 6.91 -5.31
CA SER A 102 -1.56 5.57 -4.72
C SER A 102 -0.67 5.42 -3.49
N LEU A 103 0.46 6.15 -3.37
CA LEU A 103 1.28 6.13 -2.15
C LEU A 103 0.48 6.56 -0.91
N PHE A 104 -0.35 7.58 -1.03
CA PHE A 104 -1.20 8.05 0.07
C PHE A 104 -2.32 7.05 0.40
N VAL A 105 -2.89 6.41 -0.63
CA VAL A 105 -3.88 5.35 -0.44
C VAL A 105 -3.26 4.16 0.31
N TRP A 106 -2.04 3.77 -0.04
CA TRP A 106 -1.32 2.70 0.65
C TRP A 106 -0.98 3.07 2.09
N LEU A 107 -0.63 4.32 2.39
CA LEU A 107 -0.48 4.80 3.77
C LEU A 107 -1.79 4.72 4.56
N PHE A 108 -2.92 5.06 3.94
CA PHE A 108 -4.23 4.92 4.56
C PHE A 108 -4.59 3.45 4.85
N ILE A 109 -4.32 2.54 3.90
CA ILE A 109 -4.51 1.09 4.09
C ILE A 109 -3.63 0.57 5.23
N LEU A 110 -2.39 1.07 5.37
CA LEU A 110 -1.51 0.71 6.48
C LEU A 110 -2.15 1.04 7.84
N VAL A 111 -2.80 2.19 7.98
CA VAL A 111 -3.55 2.53 9.21
C VAL A 111 -4.62 1.49 9.49
N GLY A 112 -5.32 1.02 8.46
CA GLY A 112 -6.25 -0.10 8.55
C GLY A 112 -5.58 -1.37 9.08
N LEU A 113 -4.43 -1.77 8.54
CA LEU A 113 -3.71 -2.96 9.01
C LEU A 113 -3.23 -2.81 10.46
N VAL A 114 -2.79 -1.63 10.88
CA VAL A 114 -2.43 -1.36 12.28
C VAL A 114 -3.65 -1.54 13.20
N LEU A 115 -4.84 -1.11 12.76
CA LEU A 115 -6.08 -1.31 13.50
C LEU A 115 -6.53 -2.78 13.51
N MET A 116 -6.23 -3.55 12.46
CA MET A 116 -6.43 -5.00 12.41
C MET A 116 -5.62 -5.69 13.51
N TYR A 117 -4.33 -5.36 13.64
CA TYR A 117 -3.48 -5.89 14.71
C TYR A 117 -4.02 -5.56 16.10
N ARG A 118 -4.66 -4.40 16.25
CA ARG A 118 -5.31 -3.95 17.50
C ARG A 118 -6.72 -4.54 17.70
N LYS A 119 -7.16 -5.45 16.84
CA LYS A 119 -8.49 -6.07 16.84
C LYS A 119 -9.64 -5.03 16.85
N LYS A 120 -9.45 -3.86 16.24
CA LYS A 120 -10.46 -2.78 16.19
C LYS A 120 -11.35 -2.95 14.97
N THR A 121 -12.64 -3.28 15.13
CA THR A 121 -13.56 -3.64 14.03
C THR A 121 -13.67 -2.62 12.88
N ILE A 122 -13.35 -1.36 13.12
CA ILE A 122 -13.30 -0.33 12.05
C ILE A 122 -12.23 -0.64 10.99
N TYR A 123 -11.22 -1.46 11.31
CA TYR A 123 -10.14 -1.82 10.40
C TYR A 123 -10.65 -2.37 9.07
N THR A 124 -11.72 -3.19 9.10
CA THR A 124 -12.29 -3.81 7.90
C THR A 124 -12.75 -2.77 6.90
N PHE A 125 -13.42 -1.71 7.37
CA PHE A 125 -13.89 -0.63 6.51
C PHE A 125 -12.72 0.20 5.95
N ILE A 126 -11.67 0.41 6.74
CA ILE A 126 -10.50 1.17 6.29
C ILE A 126 -9.71 0.39 5.22
N VAL A 127 -9.47 -0.91 5.45
CA VAL A 127 -8.72 -1.74 4.50
C VAL A 127 -9.52 -1.97 3.21
N LEU A 128 -10.77 -2.44 3.32
CA LEU A 128 -11.59 -2.70 2.13
C LEU A 128 -12.01 -1.42 1.42
N GLY A 129 -12.29 -0.35 2.17
CA GLY A 129 -12.58 0.97 1.60
C GLY A 129 -11.38 1.57 0.88
N GLY A 130 -10.18 1.46 1.46
CA GLY A 130 -8.94 1.88 0.81
C GLY A 130 -8.64 1.08 -0.46
N LEU A 131 -8.85 -0.24 -0.44
CA LEU A 131 -8.73 -1.09 -1.63
C LEU A 131 -9.75 -0.72 -2.71
N ALA A 132 -11.02 -0.54 -2.33
CA ALA A 132 -12.07 -0.15 -3.26
C ALA A 132 -11.76 1.22 -3.88
N PHE A 133 -11.33 2.19 -3.07
CA PHE A 133 -10.90 3.50 -3.55
C PHE A 133 -9.72 3.39 -4.53
N HIS A 134 -8.70 2.58 -4.21
CA HIS A 134 -7.56 2.33 -5.11
C HIS A 134 -8.00 1.81 -6.47
N PHE A 135 -8.88 0.79 -6.51
CA PHE A 135 -9.38 0.24 -7.77
C PHE A 135 -10.28 1.21 -8.55
N ILE A 136 -11.21 1.89 -7.87
CA ILE A 136 -12.07 2.88 -8.50
C ILE A 136 -11.22 3.99 -9.11
N TYR A 137 -10.23 4.49 -8.35
CA TYR A 137 -9.32 5.51 -8.82
C TYR A 137 -8.48 5.04 -10.01
N MET A 138 -7.95 3.81 -9.95
CA MET A 138 -7.24 3.18 -11.08
C MET A 138 -8.10 3.12 -12.33
N PHE A 139 -9.35 2.67 -12.21
CA PHE A 139 -10.24 2.52 -13.36
C PHE A 139 -10.67 3.86 -13.96
N ILE A 140 -10.82 4.90 -13.13
CA ILE A 140 -11.15 6.24 -13.61
C ILE A 140 -9.95 6.87 -14.33
N VAL A 141 -8.74 6.71 -13.80
CA VAL A 141 -7.54 7.41 -14.31
C VAL A 141 -6.85 6.64 -15.44
N LEU A 142 -6.80 5.32 -15.37
CA LEU A 142 -6.05 4.47 -16.30
C LEU A 142 -6.95 3.54 -17.13
N GLY A 143 -8.25 3.58 -16.89
CA GLY A 143 -9.22 2.69 -17.52
C GLY A 143 -9.15 1.26 -17.00
N PHE A 144 -10.18 0.49 -17.33
CA PHE A 144 -10.26 -0.91 -16.96
C PHE A 144 -9.25 -1.77 -17.74
N GLN A 145 -8.92 -1.39 -18.98
CA GLN A 145 -7.99 -2.15 -19.83
C GLN A 145 -6.59 -2.24 -19.21
N TYR A 146 -6.10 -1.15 -18.59
CA TYR A 146 -4.85 -1.13 -17.86
C TYR A 146 -4.80 -2.20 -16.75
N PHE A 147 -5.90 -2.39 -16.00
CA PHE A 147 -5.96 -3.43 -14.99
C PHE A 147 -5.90 -4.84 -15.58
N ILE A 148 -6.48 -5.06 -16.75
CA ILE A 148 -6.47 -6.37 -17.39
C ILE A 148 -5.09 -6.67 -17.98
N GLU A 149 -4.52 -5.74 -18.75
CA GLU A 149 -3.34 -5.98 -19.57
C GLU A 149 -2.01 -5.64 -18.87
N ASP A 150 -1.96 -4.53 -18.13
CA ASP A 150 -0.71 -3.99 -17.58
C ASP A 150 -0.49 -4.33 -16.10
N VAL A 151 -1.56 -4.49 -15.32
CA VAL A 151 -1.41 -4.95 -13.93
C VAL A 151 -1.04 -6.43 -13.91
N SER A 152 0.12 -6.73 -13.31
CA SER A 152 0.68 -8.07 -13.28
C SER A 152 -0.26 -9.07 -12.59
N PHE A 153 -0.22 -10.33 -13.02
CA PHE A 153 -0.98 -11.39 -12.34
C PHE A 153 -0.56 -11.57 -10.88
N PHE A 154 0.71 -11.33 -10.58
CA PHE A 154 1.23 -11.35 -9.22
C PHE A 154 0.56 -10.29 -8.34
N ASP A 155 0.43 -9.05 -8.82
CA ASP A 155 -0.25 -7.99 -8.07
C ASP A 155 -1.72 -8.32 -7.84
N LYS A 156 -2.41 -8.88 -8.85
CA LYS A 156 -3.79 -9.37 -8.74
C LYS A 156 -3.95 -10.40 -7.60
N ILE A 157 -2.99 -11.32 -7.47
CA ILE A 157 -2.96 -12.28 -6.35
C ILE A 157 -2.77 -11.54 -5.02
N LEU A 158 -1.84 -10.58 -4.93
CA LEU A 158 -1.61 -9.84 -3.70
C LEU A 158 -2.85 -9.05 -3.24
N TYR A 159 -3.57 -8.41 -4.17
CA TYR A 159 -4.85 -7.76 -3.89
C TYR A 159 -5.90 -8.76 -3.38
N ALA A 160 -5.98 -9.94 -4.02
CA ALA A 160 -6.89 -11.00 -3.60
C ALA A 160 -6.55 -11.51 -2.18
N VAL A 161 -5.27 -11.75 -1.88
CA VAL A 161 -4.80 -12.13 -0.54
C VAL A 161 -5.20 -11.08 0.48
N LEU A 162 -4.94 -9.79 0.22
CA LEU A 162 -5.29 -8.70 1.14
C LEU A 162 -6.80 -8.68 1.42
N THR A 163 -7.62 -8.85 0.39
CA THR A 163 -9.07 -8.85 0.47
C THR A 163 -9.59 -10.07 1.25
N VAL A 164 -9.18 -11.27 0.86
CA VAL A 164 -9.65 -12.54 1.44
C VAL A 164 -9.23 -12.63 2.91
N VAL A 165 -7.96 -12.32 3.24
CA VAL A 165 -7.48 -12.32 4.63
C VAL A 165 -8.27 -11.34 5.49
N THR A 166 -8.55 -10.14 4.96
CA THR A 166 -9.35 -9.12 5.66
C THR A 166 -10.77 -9.62 5.94
N LEU A 167 -11.41 -10.27 4.96
CA LEU A 167 -12.77 -10.82 5.09
C LEU A 167 -12.82 -11.99 6.07
N ILE A 168 -11.91 -12.96 5.96
CA ILE A 168 -11.83 -14.11 6.86
C ILE A 168 -11.62 -13.63 8.31
N HIS A 169 -10.65 -12.74 8.52
CA HIS A 169 -10.38 -12.20 9.85
C HIS A 169 -11.61 -11.44 10.41
N SER A 170 -12.29 -10.65 9.57
CA SER A 170 -13.46 -9.88 9.97
C SER A 170 -14.62 -10.78 10.40
N PHE A 171 -14.85 -11.87 9.66
CA PHE A 171 -15.88 -12.85 9.97
C PHE A 171 -15.63 -13.56 11.30
N LEU A 172 -14.38 -13.99 11.55
CA LEU A 172 -14.02 -14.67 12.79
C LEU A 172 -14.06 -13.73 14.01
N MET A 173 -13.63 -12.48 13.84
CA MET A 173 -13.77 -11.44 14.87
C MET A 173 -15.22 -11.20 15.29
N LYS A 174 -16.18 -11.29 14.35
CA LYS A 174 -17.61 -11.19 14.69
C LYS A 174 -18.08 -12.37 15.52
N LYS A 175 -17.62 -13.59 15.22
CA LYS A 175 -17.97 -14.80 15.99
C LYS A 175 -17.42 -14.77 17.41
N GLU A 176 -16.18 -14.31 17.60
CA GLU A 176 -15.57 -14.18 18.93
C GLU A 176 -16.40 -13.29 19.86
N LYS A 177 -16.90 -12.15 19.34
CA LYS A 177 -17.76 -11.23 20.11
C LYS A 177 -19.12 -11.82 20.50
N ILE A 178 -19.68 -12.71 19.67
CA ILE A 178 -20.97 -13.35 19.94
C ILE A 178 -20.85 -14.37 21.08
N ILE A 179 -19.69 -15.03 21.22
CA ILE A 179 -19.46 -16.06 22.25
C ILE A 179 -19.17 -15.44 23.62
N THR A 180 -18.67 -14.20 23.67
CA THR A 180 -18.29 -13.51 24.92
C THR A 180 -19.39 -12.63 25.55
N ASN A 181 -20.54 -12.49 24.89
CA ASN A 181 -21.70 -11.76 25.37
C ASN A 181 -22.83 -12.72 25.74
#